data_AF-A0A7C1GCE6-F1
#
_entry.id   AF-A0A7C1GCE6-F1
#
_cell.length_a   1.000
_cell.length_b   1.000
_cell.length_c   1.000
_cell.angle_alpha   90.00
_cell.angle_beta   90.00
_cell.angle_gamma   90.00
#
_symmetry.space_group_name_H-M   'P 1'
#
loop_
_entity.id
_entity.type
_entity.pdbx_description
1 polymer ?
#
loop_
_entity_poly.entity_id
_entity_poly.type
_entity_poly.pdbx_seq_one_letter_code
_entity_poly.pdbx_strand_id
1 'polypeptide(L)'
;MMIVPTGGMEIQSSGVLRACLGSCVGLALYDAQQKRGGILHILLPEPVCRIPDSHSTYYASTGIPLFLEALKESGSNIEDLVAHVAGGALVDPSSRQELSLNIGGRSLEITLNYLRKHKIPIRNMEASGVFPLSISLDTASGVCRIQPLIDMKDPETAPPEKPSLLSIKQTIDWLLPVPQIAVNISAMLSNDMSNFSQIAQEIKKDQVLSAKVLKLCNSSYMGLPRKIDTVDQAIKFIGTKTLLQMMMTAQTEEFFMRTEKGYSLSRGGMFHHAFATARLSESIARDSGICPPDMAYSAGLLHDIGKVVLDQYIAGVLPLFYRMMQDTPKDSSIVERNLLGIDHTQAGLLLAESWNLPDVIKDVIEFHHFPNESQENRDLVHLVYIADVFTHNFLAGFEIEHLDGSNLHPSLTFLNLEPGHIFRHMNILAEIF
;
A
#
# COMPACT_ATOMS: atom_id res chain seq x y z
N MET A 1 17.84 12.82 8.52
CA MET A 1 17.88 11.36 8.39
C MET A 1 16.80 10.98 7.41
N MET A 2 17.13 10.26 6.35
CA MET A 2 16.22 9.83 5.28
C MET A 2 16.01 8.32 5.42
N ILE A 3 14.75 7.89 5.34
CA ILE A 3 14.40 6.47 5.37
C ILE A 3 14.39 5.96 3.93
N VAL A 4 15.08 4.85 3.69
CA VAL A 4 15.07 4.15 2.40
C VAL A 4 13.94 3.11 2.45
N PRO A 5 12.85 3.31 1.68
CA PRO A 5 11.70 2.41 1.70
C PRO A 5 12.09 1.04 1.12
N THR A 6 11.30 0.02 1.42
CA THR A 6 11.47 -1.32 0.85
C THR A 6 11.40 -1.28 -0.67
N GLY A 7 12.34 -1.94 -1.34
CA GLY A 7 12.50 -1.86 -2.79
C GLY A 7 13.04 -0.52 -3.28
N GLY A 8 13.31 0.42 -2.38
CA GLY A 8 13.93 1.71 -2.67
C GLY A 8 15.45 1.67 -2.64
N MET A 9 16.03 2.71 -3.21
CA MET A 9 17.46 2.95 -3.26
C MET A 9 17.71 4.44 -3.14
N GLU A 10 18.58 4.84 -2.23
CA GLU A 10 18.94 6.25 -2.04
C GLU A 10 20.46 6.40 -2.04
N ILE A 11 20.95 7.42 -2.73
CA ILE A 11 22.37 7.78 -2.82
C ILE A 11 22.49 9.27 -2.51
N GLN A 12 23.39 9.62 -1.59
CA GLN A 12 23.66 11.00 -1.25
C GLN A 12 25.13 11.20 -0.83
N SER A 13 25.60 12.44 -0.91
CA SER A 13 26.96 12.83 -0.49
C SER A 13 27.02 13.40 0.92
N SER A 14 25.88 13.63 1.57
CA SER A 14 25.81 14.11 2.94
C SER A 14 24.45 13.76 3.56
N GLY A 15 24.46 13.39 4.83
CA GLY A 15 23.28 13.00 5.58
C GLY A 15 23.27 11.51 5.94
N VAL A 16 22.30 11.15 6.78
CA VAL A 16 22.12 9.77 7.27
C VAL A 16 20.99 9.10 6.49
N LEU A 17 21.31 7.98 5.85
CA LEU A 17 20.34 7.04 5.28
C LEU A 17 20.04 5.95 6.30
N ARG A 18 18.81 5.45 6.34
CA ARG A 18 18.42 4.33 7.21
C ARG A 18 17.40 3.42 6.52
N ALA A 19 17.58 2.12 6.64
CA ALA A 19 16.58 1.11 6.28
C ALA A 19 16.27 0.22 7.49
N CYS A 20 15.00 -0.12 7.67
CA CYS A 20 14.52 -1.06 8.69
C CYS A 20 14.24 -2.40 8.03
N LEU A 21 14.74 -3.48 8.60
CA LEU A 21 14.87 -4.78 7.96
C LEU A 21 14.20 -5.88 8.79
N GLY A 22 13.34 -6.66 8.15
CA GLY A 22 12.81 -7.94 8.63
C GLY A 22 13.47 -9.11 7.90
N SER A 23 12.70 -9.79 7.05
CA SER A 23 13.17 -10.84 6.12
C SER A 23 13.96 -10.30 4.91
N CYS A 24 13.80 -9.01 4.60
CA CYS A 24 14.49 -8.27 3.55
C CYS A 24 15.99 -8.08 3.85
N VAL A 25 16.75 -7.62 2.84
CA VAL A 25 18.20 -7.37 2.93
C VAL A 25 18.50 -5.90 2.69
N GLY A 26 19.21 -5.27 3.62
CA GLY A 26 19.76 -3.94 3.44
C GLY A 26 21.21 -4.02 3.00
N LEU A 27 21.52 -3.41 1.85
CA LEU A 27 22.88 -3.27 1.32
C LEU A 27 23.28 -1.80 1.36
N ALA A 28 24.20 -1.44 2.26
CA ALA A 28 24.83 -0.13 2.25
C ALA A 28 26.20 -0.22 1.55
N LEU A 29 26.45 0.71 0.63
CA LEU A 29 27.72 0.83 -0.10
C LEU A 29 28.27 2.23 0.12
N TYR A 30 29.58 2.33 0.38
CA TYR A 30 30.24 3.60 0.63
C TYR A 30 31.62 3.67 -0.02
N ASP A 31 31.89 4.76 -0.71
CA ASP A 31 33.18 5.14 -1.26
C ASP A 31 33.83 6.17 -0.32
N ALA A 32 34.92 5.78 0.34
CA ALA A 32 35.62 6.63 1.28
C ALA A 32 36.44 7.75 0.62
N GLN A 33 36.86 7.58 -0.64
CA GLN A 33 37.62 8.58 -1.37
C GLN A 33 36.70 9.72 -1.83
N GLN A 34 35.54 9.36 -2.38
CA GLN A 34 34.57 10.31 -2.91
C GLN A 34 33.58 10.82 -1.86
N LYS A 35 33.56 10.22 -0.66
CA LYS A 35 32.61 10.49 0.42
C LYS A 35 31.16 10.42 -0.08
N ARG A 36 30.86 9.32 -0.76
CA ARG A 36 29.55 9.05 -1.36
C ARG A 36 29.12 7.65 -1.00
N GLY A 37 27.84 7.51 -0.69
CA GLY A 37 27.30 6.20 -0.39
C GLY A 37 25.80 6.18 -0.53
N GLY A 38 25.27 4.98 -0.44
CA GLY A 38 23.85 4.74 -0.55
C GLY A 38 23.42 3.54 0.26
N ILE A 39 22.11 3.36 0.32
CA ILE A 39 21.48 2.14 0.80
C ILE A 39 20.51 1.66 -0.28
N LEU A 40 20.60 0.38 -0.61
CA LEU A 40 19.60 -0.36 -1.36
C LEU A 40 18.84 -1.27 -0.38
N HIS A 41 17.51 -1.19 -0.41
CA HIS A 41 16.64 -2.01 0.41
C HIS A 41 15.96 -3.09 -0.43
N ILE A 42 16.49 -4.31 -0.35
CA ILE A 42 16.13 -5.44 -1.21
C ILE A 42 15.01 -6.26 -0.55
N LEU A 43 13.90 -6.48 -1.25
CA LEU A 43 12.78 -7.28 -0.77
C LEU A 43 12.84 -8.74 -1.22
N LEU A 44 13.17 -8.96 -2.49
CA LEU A 44 13.04 -10.25 -3.17
C LEU A 44 14.37 -10.71 -3.80
N PRO A 45 14.56 -12.02 -4.07
CA PRO A 45 15.81 -12.51 -4.64
C PRO A 45 15.90 -12.21 -6.15
N GLU A 46 14.93 -12.70 -6.91
CA GLU A 46 14.92 -12.64 -8.37
C GLU A 46 13.49 -12.61 -8.91
N PRO A 47 13.26 -11.89 -10.03
CA PRO A 47 11.95 -11.83 -10.64
C PRO A 47 11.60 -13.17 -11.30
N VAL A 48 10.35 -13.61 -11.12
CA VAL A 48 9.83 -14.86 -11.72
C VAL A 48 9.31 -14.66 -13.15
N CYS A 49 9.11 -13.41 -13.56
CA CYS A 49 8.63 -13.01 -14.89
C CYS A 49 9.17 -11.63 -15.26
N ARG A 50 8.81 -11.11 -16.44
CA ARG A 50 9.19 -9.75 -16.84
C ARG A 50 8.49 -8.73 -15.95
N ILE A 51 9.26 -7.87 -15.30
CA ILE A 51 8.76 -6.84 -14.38
C ILE A 51 8.89 -5.44 -15.00
N PRO A 52 8.07 -4.46 -14.58
CA PRO A 52 8.26 -3.06 -14.94
C PRO A 52 9.58 -2.51 -14.41
N ASP A 53 10.21 -1.60 -15.15
CA ASP A 53 11.51 -1.01 -14.77
C ASP A 53 11.47 -0.36 -13.39
N SER A 54 10.33 0.25 -13.02
CA SER A 54 10.08 0.89 -11.71
C SER A 54 10.18 -0.06 -10.51
N HIS A 55 10.11 -1.38 -10.73
CA HIS A 55 10.17 -2.39 -9.66
C HIS A 55 11.51 -3.15 -9.66
N SER A 56 12.45 -2.79 -10.54
CA SER A 56 13.73 -3.50 -10.66
C SER A 56 14.56 -3.45 -9.37
N THR A 57 14.41 -2.40 -8.56
CA THR A 57 15.14 -2.23 -7.29
C THR A 57 14.58 -3.09 -6.15
N TYR A 58 13.41 -3.73 -6.32
CA TYR A 58 12.84 -4.63 -5.33
C TYR A 58 13.59 -5.97 -5.23
N TYR A 59 14.28 -6.38 -6.30
CA TYR A 59 14.93 -7.68 -6.39
C TYR A 59 16.45 -7.56 -6.27
N ALA A 60 17.11 -8.50 -5.59
CA ALA A 60 18.56 -8.53 -5.45
C ALA A 60 19.26 -8.63 -6.82
N SER A 61 18.75 -9.51 -7.68
CA SER A 61 19.35 -9.81 -8.99
C SER A 61 19.36 -8.65 -9.98
N THR A 62 18.37 -7.75 -9.90
CA THR A 62 18.22 -6.58 -10.78
C THR A 62 18.57 -5.26 -10.09
N GLY A 63 18.27 -5.13 -8.80
CA GLY A 63 18.49 -3.91 -8.02
C GLY A 63 19.95 -3.64 -7.70
N ILE A 64 20.76 -4.67 -7.41
CA ILE A 64 22.18 -4.48 -7.12
C ILE A 64 22.97 -3.96 -8.34
N PRO A 65 22.79 -4.50 -9.56
CA PRO A 65 23.38 -3.90 -10.76
C PRO A 65 23.03 -2.42 -10.92
N LEU A 66 21.74 -2.07 -10.80
CA LEU A 66 21.27 -0.69 -10.92
C LEU A 66 21.87 0.20 -9.84
N PHE A 67 22.04 -0.33 -8.63
CA PHE A 67 22.64 0.42 -7.53
C PHE A 67 24.12 0.70 -7.73
N LEU A 68 24.88 -0.27 -8.22
CA LEU A 68 26.29 -0.07 -8.58
C LEU A 68 26.43 0.95 -9.72
N GLU A 69 25.55 0.87 -10.73
CA GLU A 69 25.51 1.84 -11.83
C GLU A 69 25.20 3.25 -11.32
N ALA A 70 24.17 3.41 -10.49
CA ALA A 70 23.81 4.69 -9.90
C ALA A 70 24.92 5.27 -8.99
N LEU A 71 25.66 4.42 -8.25
CA LEU A 71 26.84 4.85 -7.49
C LEU A 71 27.96 5.34 -8.41
N LYS A 72 28.20 4.65 -9.52
CA LYS A 72 29.20 5.05 -10.50
C LYS A 72 28.83 6.35 -11.22
N GLU A 73 27.57 6.51 -11.61
CA GLU A 73 27.03 7.73 -12.23
C GLU A 73 27.07 8.92 -11.27
N SER A 74 26.80 8.65 -9.99
CA SER A 74 27.03 9.62 -8.92
C SER A 74 28.52 9.73 -8.55
N GLY A 75 29.46 9.25 -9.36
CA GLY A 75 30.89 9.54 -9.26
C GLY A 75 31.70 8.70 -8.27
N SER A 76 31.13 7.66 -7.66
CA SER A 76 31.90 6.69 -6.86
C SER A 76 32.72 5.77 -7.76
N ASN A 77 33.87 5.33 -7.26
CA ASN A 77 34.65 4.28 -7.87
C ASN A 77 34.29 2.93 -7.24
N ILE A 78 33.89 1.96 -8.06
CA ILE A 78 33.47 0.63 -7.59
C ILE A 78 34.59 -0.09 -6.83
N GLU A 79 35.85 0.13 -7.22
CA GLU A 79 37.02 -0.48 -6.57
C GLU A 79 37.26 0.04 -5.16
N ASP A 80 36.74 1.23 -4.84
CA ASP A 80 36.89 1.89 -3.54
C ASP A 80 35.69 1.67 -2.62
N LEU A 81 34.67 0.95 -3.09
CA LEU A 81 33.47 0.68 -2.30
C LEU A 81 33.76 -0.29 -1.17
N VAL A 82 33.17 -0.01 -0.02
CA VAL A 82 32.99 -0.96 1.08
C VAL A 82 31.51 -1.25 1.27
N ALA A 83 31.18 -2.50 1.59
CA ALA A 83 29.82 -2.94 1.83
C ALA A 83 29.52 -3.15 3.30
N HIS A 84 28.30 -2.82 3.69
CA HIS A 84 27.70 -3.27 4.93
C HIS A 84 26.37 -3.93 4.61
N VAL A 85 26.15 -5.12 5.17
CA VAL A 85 24.99 -5.95 4.82
C VAL A 85 24.23 -6.30 6.09
N ALA A 86 22.92 -6.12 6.09
CA ALA A 86 22.07 -6.53 7.19
C ALA A 86 20.81 -7.24 6.68
N GLY A 87 20.22 -8.11 7.51
CA GLY A 87 18.95 -8.78 7.22
C GLY A 87 19.10 -10.20 6.66
N GLY A 88 18.17 -10.64 5.83
CA GLY A 88 18.11 -12.03 5.36
C GLY A 88 17.81 -13.02 6.50
N ALA A 89 17.10 -12.55 7.52
CA ALA A 89 16.67 -13.33 8.68
C ALA A 89 15.60 -14.39 8.30
N LEU A 90 15.65 -15.55 8.96
CA LEU A 90 14.55 -16.52 9.01
C LEU A 90 13.74 -16.15 10.24
N VAL A 91 12.66 -15.41 10.05
CA VAL A 91 11.97 -14.78 11.17
C VAL A 91 11.10 -15.79 11.94
N ASP A 92 10.73 -16.93 11.31
CA ASP A 92 10.16 -18.09 11.99
C ASP A 92 10.80 -19.44 11.57
N PRO A 93 11.76 -19.98 12.37
CA PRO A 93 12.34 -21.31 12.12
C PRO A 93 11.36 -22.49 12.25
N SER A 94 10.15 -22.26 12.77
CA SER A 94 9.13 -23.31 13.02
C SER A 94 8.13 -23.46 11.86
N SER A 95 8.10 -22.50 10.92
CA SER A 95 7.29 -22.55 9.71
C SER A 95 7.87 -23.52 8.67
N ARG A 96 7.12 -24.59 8.35
CA ARG A 96 7.48 -25.53 7.26
C ARG A 96 7.54 -24.86 5.88
N GLN A 97 6.86 -23.72 5.71
CA GLN A 97 6.74 -23.02 4.42
C GLN A 97 7.90 -22.02 4.23
N GLU A 98 8.34 -21.31 5.27
CA GLU A 98 9.54 -20.43 5.21
C GLU A 98 10.82 -21.23 5.02
N LEU A 99 10.93 -22.40 5.68
CA LEU A 99 12.02 -23.36 5.46
C LEU A 99 12.09 -23.83 3.99
N SER A 100 10.95 -23.84 3.28
CA SER A 100 10.88 -24.28 1.88
C SER A 100 11.17 -23.18 0.84
N LEU A 101 10.83 -21.92 1.14
CA LEU A 101 10.98 -20.79 0.20
C LEU A 101 12.24 -19.94 0.43
N ASN A 102 12.69 -19.81 1.69
CA ASN A 102 13.91 -19.11 2.13
C ASN A 102 14.24 -17.83 1.35
N ILE A 103 13.27 -16.92 1.23
CA ILE A 103 13.36 -15.72 0.38
C ILE A 103 14.46 -14.78 0.86
N GLY A 104 14.53 -14.51 2.18
CA GLY A 104 15.57 -13.68 2.78
C GLY A 104 16.98 -14.26 2.60
N GLY A 105 17.14 -15.56 2.84
CA GLY A 105 18.41 -16.25 2.64
C GLY A 105 18.85 -16.26 1.17
N ARG A 106 17.93 -16.47 0.21
CA ARG A 106 18.21 -16.38 -1.23
C ARG A 106 18.60 -14.96 -1.65
N SER A 107 17.91 -13.94 -1.12
CA SER A 107 18.22 -12.53 -1.42
C SER A 107 19.61 -12.16 -0.88
N LEU A 108 19.94 -12.64 0.32
CA LEU A 108 21.25 -12.48 0.92
C LEU A 108 22.32 -13.20 0.10
N GLU A 109 22.07 -14.44 -0.32
CA GLU A 109 23.00 -15.21 -1.13
C GLU A 109 23.33 -14.51 -2.45
N ILE A 110 22.30 -14.04 -3.17
CA ILE A 110 22.47 -13.25 -4.40
C ILE A 110 23.28 -11.99 -4.10
N THR A 111 22.97 -11.28 -3.01
CA THR A 111 23.69 -10.09 -2.58
C THR A 111 25.18 -10.37 -2.37
N LEU A 112 25.50 -11.41 -1.59
CA LEU A 112 26.88 -11.80 -1.31
C LEU A 112 27.61 -12.24 -2.59
N ASN A 113 26.94 -12.93 -3.51
CA ASN A 113 27.50 -13.33 -4.79
C ASN A 113 27.86 -12.11 -5.66
N TYR A 114 27.00 -11.09 -5.69
CA TYR A 114 27.29 -9.84 -6.39
C TYR A 114 28.50 -9.09 -5.80
N LEU A 115 28.58 -8.99 -4.47
CA LEU A 115 29.70 -8.35 -3.79
C LEU A 115 31.03 -9.07 -4.06
N ARG A 116 31.03 -10.41 -3.99
CA ARG A 116 32.20 -11.23 -4.35
C ARG A 116 32.62 -11.04 -5.80
N LYS A 117 31.65 -11.07 -6.73
CA LYS A 117 31.89 -10.87 -8.18
C LYS A 117 32.57 -9.53 -8.46
N HIS A 118 32.17 -8.48 -7.76
CA HIS A 118 32.72 -7.12 -7.92
C HIS A 118 33.89 -6.81 -6.99
N LYS A 119 34.35 -7.80 -6.19
CA LYS A 119 35.45 -7.66 -5.22
C LYS A 119 35.21 -6.53 -4.19
N ILE A 120 33.96 -6.26 -3.84
CA ILE A 120 33.60 -5.25 -2.85
C ILE A 120 33.75 -5.88 -1.45
N PRO A 121 34.69 -5.41 -0.61
CA PRO A 121 34.88 -5.94 0.74
C PRO A 121 33.68 -5.62 1.65
N ILE A 122 33.25 -6.62 2.43
CA ILE A 122 32.20 -6.46 3.44
C ILE A 122 32.87 -6.04 4.77
N ARG A 123 32.59 -4.81 5.22
CA ARG A 123 33.12 -4.21 6.45
C ARG A 123 32.35 -4.63 7.69
N ASN A 124 31.03 -4.73 7.58
CA ASN A 124 30.16 -5.21 8.65
C ASN A 124 29.02 -6.04 8.05
N MET A 125 28.66 -7.13 8.71
CA MET A 125 27.51 -7.92 8.31
C MET A 125 26.81 -8.52 9.53
N GLU A 126 25.51 -8.25 9.63
CA GLU A 126 24.64 -8.95 10.59
C GLU A 126 23.46 -9.55 9.83
N ALA A 127 23.54 -10.85 9.58
CA ALA A 127 22.59 -11.56 8.76
C ALA A 127 22.17 -12.89 9.39
N SER A 128 21.09 -13.48 8.91
CA SER A 128 20.61 -14.82 9.31
C SER A 128 20.15 -14.93 10.78
N GLY A 129 19.66 -13.84 11.36
CA GLY A 129 19.05 -13.80 12.70
C GLY A 129 17.55 -14.12 12.72
N VAL A 130 16.91 -13.93 13.89
CA VAL A 130 15.45 -14.09 14.11
C VAL A 130 14.79 -12.81 14.64
N PHE A 131 15.46 -11.67 14.51
CA PHE A 131 15.01 -10.38 15.03
C PHE A 131 15.26 -9.26 14.02
N PRO A 132 14.37 -8.25 13.97
CA PRO A 132 14.50 -7.16 13.00
C PRO A 132 15.72 -6.29 13.31
N LEU A 133 16.36 -5.82 12.26
CA LEU A 133 17.54 -4.97 12.31
C LEU A 133 17.24 -3.62 11.65
N SER A 134 18.02 -2.61 11.96
CA SER A 134 18.13 -1.45 11.09
C SER A 134 19.57 -1.28 10.66
N ILE A 135 19.75 -0.91 9.40
CA ILE A 135 21.03 -0.48 8.85
C ILE A 135 20.94 1.01 8.60
N SER A 136 21.94 1.75 9.06
CA SER A 136 22.06 3.18 8.78
C SER A 136 23.46 3.51 8.31
N LEU A 137 23.56 4.42 7.35
CA LEU A 137 24.81 4.90 6.76
C LEU A 137 24.83 6.42 6.87
N ASP A 138 25.78 6.94 7.63
CA ASP A 138 26.17 8.34 7.54
C ASP A 138 27.09 8.52 6.32
N THR A 139 26.54 9.11 5.27
CA THR A 139 27.25 9.29 3.99
C THR A 139 28.35 10.36 4.04
N ALA A 140 28.39 11.20 5.08
CA ALA A 140 29.46 12.17 5.26
C ALA A 140 30.71 11.56 5.90
N SER A 141 30.52 10.58 6.78
CA SER A 141 31.59 9.93 7.55
C SER A 141 31.90 8.50 7.12
N GLY A 142 30.99 7.86 6.39
CA GLY A 142 31.06 6.42 6.06
C GLY A 142 30.72 5.51 7.23
N VAL A 143 30.29 6.06 8.36
CA VAL A 143 29.94 5.25 9.54
C VAL A 143 28.62 4.55 9.27
N CYS A 144 28.70 3.22 9.18
CA CYS A 144 27.53 2.36 9.11
C CYS A 144 27.24 1.74 10.48
N ARG A 145 25.98 1.82 10.93
CA ARG A 145 25.51 1.13 12.14
C ARG A 145 24.46 0.10 11.75
N ILE A 146 24.65 -1.13 12.23
CA ILE A 146 23.62 -2.16 12.23
C ILE A 146 23.21 -2.35 13.68
N GLN A 147 21.91 -2.27 13.95
CA GLN A 147 21.37 -2.35 15.30
C GLN A 147 20.10 -3.17 15.27
N PRO A 148 19.89 -4.07 16.24
CA PRO A 148 18.56 -4.58 16.53
C PRO A 148 17.60 -3.42 16.69
N LEU A 149 16.42 -3.53 16.07
CA LEU A 149 15.34 -2.56 16.29
C LEU A 149 14.70 -2.72 17.67
N ILE A 150 15.15 -3.69 18.45
CA ILE A 150 14.66 -4.01 19.79
C ILE A 150 15.87 -4.03 20.72
N ASP A 151 15.99 -3.00 21.56
CA ASP A 151 16.89 -3.03 22.72
C ASP A 151 16.07 -3.50 23.93
N MET A 152 16.24 -4.77 24.32
CA MET A 152 15.50 -5.38 25.45
C MET A 152 15.89 -4.79 26.83
N LYS A 153 16.68 -3.71 26.88
CA LYS A 153 17.21 -3.11 28.12
C LYS A 153 16.87 -1.63 28.33
N ASP A 154 16.22 -0.96 27.38
CA ASP A 154 15.93 0.48 27.48
C ASP A 154 14.43 0.78 27.70
N PRO A 155 14.01 1.36 28.84
CA PRO A 155 12.61 1.70 29.11
C PRO A 155 12.01 2.76 28.16
N GLU A 156 12.81 3.47 27.35
CA GLU A 156 12.30 4.34 26.26
C GLU A 156 11.84 3.56 25.01
N THR A 157 12.01 2.23 24.96
CA THR A 157 11.56 1.35 23.86
C THR A 157 10.23 0.65 24.11
N ALA A 158 9.47 1.07 25.14
CA ALA A 158 8.08 0.65 25.27
C ALA A 158 7.32 1.01 23.98
N PRO A 159 6.44 0.13 23.45
CA PRO A 159 5.58 0.53 22.34
C PRO A 159 4.90 1.85 22.72
N PRO A 160 4.85 2.85 21.82
CA PRO A 160 4.19 4.11 22.08
C PRO A 160 2.79 3.84 22.63
N GLU A 161 2.38 4.67 23.59
CA GLU A 161 1.10 4.50 24.26
C GLU A 161 -0.02 4.43 23.22
N LYS A 162 -0.88 3.41 23.36
CA LYS A 162 -1.99 3.20 22.44
C LYS A 162 -2.81 4.48 22.33
N PRO A 163 -3.18 4.94 21.12
CA PRO A 163 -4.04 6.10 20.99
C PRO A 163 -5.35 5.89 21.75
N SER A 164 -5.72 6.86 22.56
CA SER A 164 -7.05 6.90 23.17
C SER A 164 -8.13 7.10 22.08
N LEU A 165 -9.36 6.66 22.35
CA LEU A 165 -10.50 6.97 21.47
C LEU A 165 -10.70 8.48 21.28
N LEU A 166 -10.34 9.30 22.29
CA LEU A 166 -10.41 10.75 22.18
C LEU A 166 -9.43 11.27 21.13
N SER A 167 -8.19 10.78 21.13
CA SER A 167 -7.18 11.16 20.12
C SER A 167 -7.60 10.70 18.72
N ILE A 168 -8.18 9.51 18.56
CA ILE A 168 -8.72 9.04 17.27
C ILE A 168 -9.80 10.01 16.76
N LYS A 169 -10.76 10.39 17.63
CA LYS A 169 -11.81 11.35 17.28
C LYS A 169 -11.25 12.72 16.91
N GLN A 170 -10.24 13.22 17.63
CA GLN A 170 -9.58 14.48 17.28
C GLN A 170 -8.89 14.43 15.92
N THR A 171 -8.28 13.31 15.56
CA THR A 171 -7.71 13.10 14.22
C THR A 171 -8.80 13.09 13.16
N ILE A 172 -9.93 12.43 13.41
CA ILE A 172 -11.10 12.45 12.53
C ILE A 172 -11.63 13.89 12.35
N ASP A 173 -11.73 14.67 13.43
CA ASP A 173 -12.19 16.07 13.36
C ASP A 173 -11.21 16.95 12.55
N TRP A 174 -9.91 16.66 12.62
CA TRP A 174 -8.89 17.34 11.82
C TRP A 174 -8.92 16.91 10.34
N LEU A 175 -9.26 15.65 10.08
CA LEU A 175 -9.53 15.12 8.75
C LEU A 175 -10.87 15.68 8.26
N LEU A 176 -10.85 16.95 7.82
CA LEU A 176 -12.01 17.64 7.28
C LEU A 176 -12.74 16.73 6.27
N PRO A 177 -14.08 16.59 6.37
CA PRO A 177 -14.84 15.80 5.42
C PRO A 177 -14.54 16.30 4.02
N VAL A 178 -14.37 15.37 3.08
CA VAL A 178 -14.40 15.75 1.67
C VAL A 178 -15.86 16.04 1.34
N PRO A 179 -16.29 17.32 1.20
CA PRO A 179 -17.70 17.70 1.38
C PRO A 179 -18.66 17.01 0.40
N GLN A 180 -18.15 16.53 -0.73
CA GLN A 180 -18.93 16.00 -1.82
C GLN A 180 -18.98 14.46 -1.86
N ILE A 181 -18.16 13.73 -1.09
CA ILE A 181 -18.17 12.25 -1.12
C ILE A 181 -19.50 11.70 -0.62
N ALA A 182 -19.93 12.09 0.58
CA ALA A 182 -21.21 11.64 1.15
C ALA A 182 -22.39 12.00 0.23
N VAL A 183 -22.42 13.23 -0.29
CA VAL A 183 -23.46 13.71 -1.21
C VAL A 183 -23.48 12.90 -2.50
N ASN A 184 -22.31 12.58 -3.08
CA ASN A 184 -22.22 11.76 -4.29
C ASN A 184 -22.74 10.35 -4.07
N ILE A 185 -22.38 9.71 -2.95
CA ILE A 185 -22.85 8.36 -2.62
C ILE A 185 -24.37 8.38 -2.38
N SER A 186 -24.88 9.35 -1.62
CA SER A 186 -26.33 9.52 -1.43
C SER A 186 -27.07 9.73 -2.76
N ALA A 187 -26.49 10.49 -3.70
CA ALA A 187 -27.05 10.64 -5.03
C ALA A 187 -27.04 9.31 -5.80
N MET A 188 -25.95 8.54 -5.76
CA MET A 188 -25.85 7.20 -6.35
C MET A 188 -26.91 6.24 -5.79
N LEU A 189 -27.16 6.29 -4.47
CA LEU A 189 -28.19 5.48 -3.80
C LEU A 189 -29.60 5.87 -4.20
N SER A 190 -29.87 7.16 -4.33
CA SER A 190 -31.22 7.67 -4.62
C SER A 190 -31.72 7.30 -6.03
N ASN A 191 -30.81 6.93 -6.95
CA ASN A 191 -31.10 6.73 -8.39
C ASN A 191 -31.90 7.89 -9.04
N ASP A 192 -31.91 9.08 -8.42
CA ASP A 192 -32.65 10.23 -8.92
C ASP A 192 -31.80 11.04 -9.90
N MET A 193 -32.02 10.82 -11.19
CA MET A 193 -31.33 11.47 -12.32
C MET A 193 -31.33 13.02 -12.26
N SER A 194 -32.28 13.63 -11.54
CA SER A 194 -32.32 15.09 -11.36
C SER A 194 -31.20 15.60 -10.44
N ASN A 195 -30.86 14.85 -9.38
CA ASN A 195 -29.75 15.15 -8.47
C ASN A 195 -28.40 15.04 -9.16
N PHE A 196 -28.22 14.04 -10.03
CA PHE A 196 -26.96 13.84 -10.76
C PHE A 196 -26.59 15.04 -11.65
N SER A 197 -27.59 15.63 -12.33
CA SER A 197 -27.36 16.79 -13.19
C SER A 197 -27.03 18.05 -12.40
N GLN A 198 -27.65 18.23 -11.22
CA GLN A 198 -27.35 19.36 -10.33
C GLN A 198 -25.93 19.25 -9.75
N ILE A 199 -25.55 18.08 -9.24
CA ILE A 199 -24.19 17.82 -8.75
C ILE A 199 -23.17 18.09 -9.86
N ALA A 200 -23.46 17.61 -11.08
CA ALA A 200 -22.58 17.85 -12.22
C ALA A 200 -22.36 19.34 -12.54
N GLN A 201 -23.35 20.21 -12.28
CA GLN A 201 -23.22 21.66 -12.45
C GLN A 201 -22.45 22.33 -11.32
N GLU A 202 -22.57 21.85 -10.08
CA GLU A 202 -21.79 22.38 -8.96
C GLU A 202 -20.29 22.14 -9.15
N ILE A 203 -19.89 20.98 -9.70
CA ILE A 203 -18.48 20.68 -10.00
C ILE A 203 -17.87 21.65 -10.98
N LYS A 204 -18.63 22.09 -11.99
CA LYS A 204 -18.12 23.02 -13.00
C LYS A 204 -17.66 24.34 -12.37
N LYS A 205 -18.13 24.65 -11.17
CA LYS A 205 -17.69 25.82 -10.40
C LYS A 205 -16.34 25.57 -9.71
N ASP A 206 -15.99 24.32 -9.43
CA ASP A 206 -14.68 23.91 -8.91
C ASP A 206 -13.72 23.55 -10.05
N GLN A 207 -12.83 24.49 -10.36
CA GLN A 207 -11.85 24.35 -11.45
C GLN A 207 -10.80 23.27 -11.17
N VAL A 208 -10.43 23.06 -9.89
CA VAL A 208 -9.40 22.09 -9.50
C VAL A 208 -9.96 20.68 -9.63
N LEU A 209 -11.14 20.44 -9.06
CA LEU A 209 -11.81 19.14 -9.15
C LEU A 209 -12.17 18.83 -10.61
N SER A 210 -12.67 19.81 -11.36
CA SER A 210 -12.94 19.64 -12.80
C SER A 210 -11.70 19.19 -13.58
N ALA A 211 -10.54 19.82 -13.33
CA ALA A 211 -9.30 19.44 -14.00
C ALA A 211 -8.85 18.02 -13.65
N LYS A 212 -8.94 17.63 -12.35
CA LYS A 212 -8.61 16.27 -11.91
C LYS A 212 -9.55 15.22 -12.53
N VAL A 213 -10.85 15.47 -12.52
CA VAL A 213 -11.86 14.59 -13.14
C VAL A 213 -11.61 14.42 -14.63
N LEU A 214 -11.29 15.51 -15.35
CA LEU A 214 -10.94 15.42 -16.77
C LEU A 214 -9.64 14.66 -17.00
N LYS A 215 -8.64 14.79 -16.12
CA LYS A 215 -7.42 13.99 -16.19
C LYS A 215 -7.75 12.49 -16.05
N LEU A 216 -8.60 12.12 -15.10
CA LEU A 216 -9.07 10.75 -14.93
C LEU A 216 -9.91 10.26 -16.12
N CYS A 217 -10.77 11.10 -16.68
CA CYS A 217 -11.54 10.77 -17.89
C CYS A 217 -10.65 10.44 -19.10
N ASN A 218 -9.45 11.02 -19.14
CA ASN A 218 -8.49 10.87 -20.24
C ASN A 218 -7.35 9.89 -19.94
N SER A 219 -7.40 9.17 -18.81
CA SER A 219 -6.38 8.18 -18.51
C SER A 219 -6.47 6.98 -19.44
N SER A 220 -5.37 6.23 -19.56
CA SER A 220 -5.31 4.92 -20.26
C SER A 220 -6.45 4.01 -19.83
N TYR A 221 -6.74 4.01 -18.54
CA TYR A 221 -7.83 3.31 -17.90
C TYR A 221 -9.22 3.54 -18.53
N MET A 222 -9.57 4.78 -18.91
CA MET A 222 -10.88 5.04 -19.49
C MET A 222 -11.01 4.56 -20.95
N GLY A 223 -9.88 4.26 -21.61
CA GLY A 223 -9.84 3.68 -22.96
C GLY A 223 -10.60 4.49 -24.02
N LEU A 224 -10.82 5.80 -23.79
CA LEU A 224 -11.66 6.60 -24.68
C LEU A 224 -10.95 6.84 -26.02
N PRO A 225 -11.65 6.70 -27.16
CA PRO A 225 -11.06 6.87 -28.49
C PRO A 225 -10.71 8.33 -28.81
N ARG A 226 -11.11 9.27 -27.94
CA ARG A 226 -10.83 10.70 -28.06
C ARG A 226 -10.62 11.32 -26.69
N LYS A 227 -9.88 12.42 -26.69
CA LYS A 227 -9.73 13.28 -25.53
C LYS A 227 -11.03 14.00 -25.18
N ILE A 228 -11.30 14.13 -23.88
CA ILE A 228 -12.41 14.85 -23.26
C ILE A 228 -11.85 16.13 -22.64
N ASP A 229 -12.27 17.29 -23.13
CA ASP A 229 -11.70 18.59 -22.72
C ASP A 229 -12.63 19.38 -21.78
N THR A 230 -13.88 18.94 -21.59
CA THR A 230 -14.86 19.65 -20.74
C THR A 230 -15.75 18.68 -19.96
N VAL A 231 -16.27 19.13 -18.81
CA VAL A 231 -17.21 18.34 -17.99
C VAL A 231 -18.48 18.02 -18.78
N ASP A 232 -18.97 18.94 -19.63
CA ASP A 232 -20.13 18.68 -20.50
C ASP A 232 -19.86 17.57 -21.52
N GLN A 233 -18.64 17.50 -22.06
CA GLN A 233 -18.25 16.37 -22.92
C GLN A 233 -18.19 15.09 -22.09
N ALA A 234 -17.63 15.11 -20.89
CA ALA A 234 -17.58 13.94 -20.01
C ALA A 234 -19.00 13.40 -19.74
N ILE A 235 -19.95 14.24 -19.33
CA ILE A 235 -21.35 13.84 -19.11
C ILE A 235 -21.94 13.16 -20.35
N LYS A 236 -21.69 13.72 -21.55
CA LYS A 236 -22.23 13.17 -22.80
C LYS A 236 -21.59 11.84 -23.21
N PHE A 237 -20.30 11.63 -22.92
CA PHE A 237 -19.56 10.47 -23.41
C PHE A 237 -19.48 9.31 -22.43
N ILE A 238 -19.29 9.59 -21.15
CA ILE A 238 -19.16 8.56 -20.11
C ILE A 238 -20.40 8.46 -19.22
N GLY A 239 -21.30 9.44 -19.29
CA GLY A 239 -22.51 9.48 -18.48
C GLY A 239 -22.27 10.06 -17.08
N THR A 240 -23.36 10.47 -16.43
CA THR A 240 -23.27 11.19 -15.15
C THR A 240 -22.84 10.29 -13.99
N LYS A 241 -23.23 9.01 -13.99
CA LYS A 241 -22.83 8.04 -12.96
C LYS A 241 -21.32 7.84 -12.92
N THR A 242 -20.72 7.59 -14.08
CA THR A 242 -19.26 7.47 -14.20
C THR A 242 -18.55 8.78 -13.91
N LEU A 243 -19.12 9.93 -14.26
CA LEU A 243 -18.58 11.22 -13.84
C LEU A 243 -18.52 11.33 -12.30
N LEU A 244 -19.59 10.98 -11.59
CA LEU A 244 -19.60 10.99 -10.13
C LEU A 244 -18.57 10.01 -9.53
N GLN A 245 -18.39 8.83 -10.14
CA GLN A 245 -17.32 7.91 -9.76
C GLN A 245 -15.95 8.58 -9.88
N MET A 246 -15.63 9.18 -11.04
CA MET A 246 -14.36 9.89 -11.24
C MET A 246 -14.15 11.04 -10.27
N MET A 247 -15.21 11.73 -9.86
CA MET A 247 -15.10 12.75 -8.81
C MET A 247 -14.75 12.15 -7.46
N MET A 248 -15.38 11.05 -7.07
CA MET A 248 -15.05 10.38 -5.82
C MET A 248 -13.61 9.91 -5.87
N THR A 249 -13.17 9.29 -6.97
CA THR A 249 -11.77 8.92 -7.21
C THR A 249 -10.81 10.09 -7.03
N ALA A 250 -11.07 11.23 -7.67
CA ALA A 250 -10.20 12.40 -7.59
C ALA A 250 -10.09 12.98 -6.17
N GLN A 251 -11.16 12.85 -5.40
CA GLN A 251 -11.24 13.34 -4.03
C GLN A 251 -10.59 12.38 -3.04
N THR A 252 -10.83 11.06 -3.19
CA THR A 252 -10.18 10.04 -2.38
C THR A 252 -8.69 9.96 -2.67
N GLU A 253 -8.26 10.17 -3.92
CA GLU A 253 -6.83 10.30 -4.26
C GLU A 253 -6.15 11.37 -3.41
N GLU A 254 -6.74 12.56 -3.31
CA GLU A 254 -6.17 13.62 -2.47
C GLU A 254 -6.15 13.24 -0.99
N PHE A 255 -7.21 12.58 -0.51
CA PHE A 255 -7.31 12.15 0.88
C PHE A 255 -6.26 11.10 1.24
N PHE A 256 -6.13 10.03 0.43
CA PHE A 256 -5.10 9.01 0.59
C PHE A 256 -3.69 9.56 0.36
N MET A 257 -3.51 10.60 -0.46
CA MET A 257 -2.18 11.21 -0.67
C MET A 257 -1.70 12.09 0.48
N ARG A 258 -2.54 12.36 1.49
CA ARG A 258 -2.13 13.09 2.72
C ARG A 258 -1.36 12.22 3.71
N THR A 259 -1.32 10.92 3.49
CA THR A 259 -0.55 9.97 4.29
C THR A 259 0.88 9.92 3.77
N GLU A 260 1.87 10.06 4.63
CA GLU A 260 3.26 10.14 4.16
C GLU A 260 4.08 8.88 4.45
N LYS A 261 3.79 8.08 5.50
CA LYS A 261 4.81 7.12 6.02
C LYS A 261 4.32 5.87 6.79
N GLY A 262 3.03 5.63 6.97
CA GLY A 262 2.55 4.49 7.75
C GLY A 262 2.33 3.22 6.92
N TYR A 263 1.19 3.13 6.24
CA TYR A 263 0.75 1.90 5.54
C TYR A 263 1.28 1.76 4.11
N SER A 264 1.50 2.88 3.41
CA SER A 264 1.91 2.90 2.00
C SER A 264 3.37 2.48 1.82
N LEU A 265 3.61 1.49 0.95
CA LEU A 265 4.95 1.06 0.52
C LEU A 265 5.54 1.94 -0.58
N SER A 266 4.67 2.61 -1.34
CA SER A 266 5.04 3.54 -2.40
C SER A 266 4.12 4.76 -2.35
N ARG A 267 4.56 5.88 -2.95
CA ARG A 267 3.75 7.10 -2.98
C ARG A 267 2.41 6.82 -3.68
N GLY A 268 1.31 7.01 -2.95
CA GLY A 268 -0.04 6.75 -3.46
C GLY A 268 -0.45 5.28 -3.44
N GLY A 269 0.33 4.40 -2.81
CA GLY A 269 0.03 2.97 -2.73
C GLY A 269 -1.38 2.69 -2.19
N MET A 270 -1.77 3.37 -1.12
CA MET A 270 -3.12 3.24 -0.57
C MET A 270 -4.24 3.62 -1.54
N PHE A 271 -4.03 4.69 -2.31
CA PHE A 271 -4.99 5.08 -3.33
C PHE A 271 -5.08 4.04 -4.46
N HIS A 272 -3.94 3.50 -4.91
CA HIS A 272 -3.92 2.51 -5.99
C HIS A 272 -4.63 1.21 -5.59
N HIS A 273 -4.44 0.76 -4.36
CA HIS A 273 -5.19 -0.38 -3.81
C HIS A 273 -6.69 -0.08 -3.79
N ALA A 274 -7.12 1.00 -3.12
CA ALA A 274 -8.54 1.35 -3.02
C ALA A 274 -9.20 1.54 -4.41
N PHE A 275 -8.50 2.16 -5.35
CA PHE A 275 -9.00 2.34 -6.72
C PHE A 275 -9.11 1.00 -7.48
N ALA A 276 -8.14 0.10 -7.31
CA ALA A 276 -8.18 -1.24 -7.90
C ALA A 276 -9.32 -2.09 -7.33
N THR A 277 -9.48 -2.09 -6.01
CA THR A 277 -10.57 -2.77 -5.31
C THR A 277 -11.93 -2.23 -5.74
N ALA A 278 -12.09 -0.90 -5.88
CA ALA A 278 -13.29 -0.26 -6.41
C ALA A 278 -13.65 -0.77 -7.82
N ARG A 279 -12.66 -0.82 -8.70
CA ARG A 279 -12.83 -1.20 -10.11
C ARG A 279 -13.15 -2.68 -10.27
N LEU A 280 -12.46 -3.52 -9.51
CA LEU A 280 -12.71 -4.96 -9.52
C LEU A 280 -14.10 -5.25 -8.94
N SER A 281 -14.48 -4.61 -7.84
CA SER A 281 -15.82 -4.70 -7.24
C SER A 281 -16.91 -4.30 -8.24
N GLU A 282 -16.76 -3.16 -8.90
CA GLU A 282 -17.70 -2.71 -9.93
C GLU A 282 -17.85 -3.72 -11.08
N SER A 283 -16.73 -4.26 -11.56
CA SER A 283 -16.73 -5.18 -12.69
C SER A 283 -17.41 -6.51 -12.35
N ILE A 284 -17.10 -7.07 -11.17
CA ILE A 284 -17.73 -8.29 -10.66
C ILE A 284 -19.23 -8.05 -10.46
N ALA A 285 -19.62 -6.93 -9.84
CA ALA A 285 -21.02 -6.58 -9.61
C ALA A 285 -21.81 -6.44 -10.93
N ARG A 286 -21.19 -5.87 -11.97
CA ARG A 286 -21.80 -5.68 -13.29
C ARG A 286 -22.05 -6.99 -14.03
N ASP A 287 -21.10 -7.92 -13.95
CA ASP A 287 -21.21 -9.24 -14.62
C ASP A 287 -22.13 -10.19 -13.87
N SER A 288 -22.05 -10.18 -12.54
CA SER A 288 -22.83 -11.09 -11.68
C SER A 288 -24.25 -10.60 -11.38
N GLY A 289 -24.49 -9.29 -11.39
CA GLY A 289 -25.78 -8.69 -11.01
C GLY A 289 -26.11 -8.77 -9.51
N ILE A 290 -25.14 -9.14 -8.66
CA ILE A 290 -25.33 -9.36 -7.22
C ILE A 290 -25.73 -8.07 -6.49
N CYS A 291 -25.12 -6.94 -6.86
CA CYS A 291 -25.42 -5.63 -6.28
C CYS A 291 -25.25 -4.52 -7.33
N PRO A 292 -25.74 -3.30 -7.07
CA PRO A 292 -25.56 -2.19 -8.01
C PRO A 292 -24.07 -1.88 -8.25
N PRO A 293 -23.58 -1.84 -9.51
CA PRO A 293 -22.15 -1.63 -9.79
C PRO A 293 -21.60 -0.31 -9.26
N ASP A 294 -22.39 0.77 -9.32
CA ASP A 294 -22.00 2.08 -8.79
C ASP A 294 -21.77 2.04 -7.26
N MET A 295 -22.54 1.20 -6.56
CA MET A 295 -22.41 0.97 -5.12
C MET A 295 -21.17 0.14 -4.82
N ALA A 296 -20.94 -0.95 -5.54
CA ALA A 296 -19.73 -1.76 -5.44
C ALA A 296 -18.46 -0.94 -5.67
N TYR A 297 -18.49 -0.03 -6.65
CA TYR A 297 -17.41 0.93 -6.88
C TYR A 297 -17.14 1.82 -5.65
N SER A 298 -18.20 2.45 -5.13
CA SER A 298 -18.10 3.38 -4.00
C SER A 298 -17.61 2.69 -2.73
N ALA A 299 -18.14 1.50 -2.46
CA ALA A 299 -17.76 0.66 -1.33
C ALA A 299 -16.29 0.21 -1.43
N GLY A 300 -15.87 -0.33 -2.58
CA GLY A 300 -14.48 -0.72 -2.78
C GLY A 300 -13.50 0.46 -2.76
N LEU A 301 -13.92 1.67 -3.14
CA LEU A 301 -13.07 2.87 -3.06
C LEU A 301 -12.87 3.36 -1.61
N LEU A 302 -13.83 3.06 -0.73
CA LEU A 302 -13.90 3.61 0.62
C LEU A 302 -13.64 2.58 1.73
N HIS A 303 -13.56 1.28 1.42
CA HIS A 303 -13.42 0.23 2.43
C HIS A 303 -12.29 0.50 3.43
N ASP A 304 -11.17 1.02 2.92
CA ASP A 304 -9.94 1.25 3.66
C ASP A 304 -9.71 2.69 4.17
N ILE A 305 -10.73 3.57 4.15
CA ILE A 305 -10.53 4.98 4.54
C ILE A 305 -10.03 5.15 5.97
N GLY A 306 -10.25 4.17 6.84
CA GLY A 306 -9.75 4.18 8.21
C GLY A 306 -8.23 4.12 8.31
N LYS A 307 -7.53 3.58 7.30
CA LYS A 307 -6.06 3.60 7.26
C LYS A 307 -5.50 5.02 7.23
N VAL A 308 -6.22 5.98 6.61
CA VAL A 308 -5.81 7.40 6.64
C VAL A 308 -5.87 7.99 8.06
N VAL A 309 -6.83 7.54 8.87
CA VAL A 309 -6.92 7.90 10.29
C VAL A 309 -5.76 7.28 11.07
N LEU A 310 -5.49 5.99 10.83
CA LEU A 310 -4.46 5.25 11.57
C LEU A 310 -3.03 5.52 11.11
N ASP A 311 -2.81 6.04 9.90
CA ASP A 311 -1.47 6.31 9.34
C ASP A 311 -0.63 7.19 10.28
N GLN A 312 -1.29 8.13 10.96
CA GLN A 312 -0.69 9.06 11.92
C GLN A 312 -0.11 8.36 13.17
N TYR A 313 -0.66 7.19 13.52
CA TYR A 313 -0.27 6.43 14.70
C TYR A 313 0.60 5.23 14.34
N ILE A 314 0.29 4.56 13.23
CA ILE A 314 1.02 3.38 12.77
C ILE A 314 2.48 3.74 12.45
N ALA A 315 2.76 4.96 11.98
CA ALA A 315 4.12 5.42 11.67
C ALA A 315 5.08 5.27 12.87
N GLY A 316 4.59 5.48 14.10
CA GLY A 316 5.39 5.33 15.33
C GLY A 316 5.67 3.87 15.71
N VAL A 317 4.83 2.93 15.28
CA VAL A 317 4.94 1.48 15.54
C VAL A 317 5.27 0.67 14.29
N LEU A 318 5.58 1.34 13.17
CA LEU A 318 5.71 0.69 11.88
C LEU A 318 6.68 -0.50 11.87
N PRO A 319 7.85 -0.46 12.56
CA PRO A 319 8.72 -1.62 12.65
C PRO A 319 8.08 -2.82 13.35
N LEU A 320 7.25 -2.60 14.38
CA LEU A 320 6.53 -3.64 15.11
C LEU A 320 5.36 -4.17 14.28
N PHE A 321 4.60 -3.28 13.64
CA PHE A 321 3.53 -3.64 12.72
C PHE A 321 4.07 -4.54 11.60
N TYR A 322 5.10 -4.07 10.89
CA TYR A 322 5.74 -4.84 9.82
C TYR A 322 6.24 -6.21 10.31
N ARG A 323 6.87 -6.27 11.49
CA ARG A 323 7.31 -7.54 12.08
C ARG A 323 6.13 -8.48 12.33
N MET A 324 5.08 -8.01 12.99
CA MET A 324 3.93 -8.85 13.34
C MET A 324 3.18 -9.35 12.10
N MET A 325 3.16 -8.56 11.03
CA MET A 325 2.62 -8.96 9.72
C MET A 325 3.45 -10.04 9.02
N GLN A 326 4.74 -10.18 9.35
CA GLN A 326 5.62 -11.22 8.82
C GLN A 326 5.64 -12.49 9.71
N ASP A 327 5.61 -12.31 11.04
CA ASP A 327 5.75 -13.39 12.02
C ASP A 327 4.49 -14.28 12.13
N THR A 328 3.33 -13.82 11.64
CA THR A 328 2.10 -14.63 11.64
C THR A 328 1.21 -14.22 10.47
N PRO A 329 0.61 -15.16 9.70
CA PRO A 329 -0.43 -14.85 8.72
C PRO A 329 -1.73 -14.50 9.45
N LYS A 330 -1.69 -13.38 10.18
CA LYS A 330 -2.85 -12.78 10.81
C LYS A 330 -3.29 -11.62 9.95
N ASP A 331 -4.60 -11.47 9.91
CA ASP A 331 -5.24 -10.32 9.33
C ASP A 331 -4.67 -9.01 9.92
N SER A 332 -4.42 -8.01 9.06
CA SER A 332 -3.88 -6.70 9.43
C SER A 332 -4.65 -6.05 10.58
N SER A 333 -6.00 -6.14 10.57
CA SER A 333 -6.85 -5.58 11.62
C SER A 333 -6.55 -6.19 13.01
N ILE A 334 -6.16 -7.46 13.07
CA ILE A 334 -5.79 -8.11 14.33
C ILE A 334 -4.48 -7.51 14.86
N VAL A 335 -3.51 -7.29 13.97
CA VAL A 335 -2.22 -6.71 14.34
C VAL A 335 -2.38 -5.27 14.81
N GLU A 336 -3.21 -4.48 14.13
CA GLU A 336 -3.54 -3.11 14.53
C GLU A 336 -4.22 -3.05 15.89
N ARG A 337 -5.24 -3.87 16.15
CA ARG A 337 -5.88 -3.94 17.48
C ARG A 337 -4.86 -4.24 18.57
N ASN A 338 -3.91 -5.14 18.30
CA ASN A 338 -2.86 -5.46 19.26
C ASN A 338 -1.93 -4.27 19.54
N LEU A 339 -1.55 -3.52 18.51
CA LEU A 339 -0.59 -2.41 18.63
C LEU A 339 -1.22 -1.09 19.05
N LEU A 340 -2.38 -0.74 18.49
CA LEU A 340 -3.05 0.55 18.62
C LEU A 340 -4.31 0.49 19.50
N GLY A 341 -4.86 -0.71 19.77
CA GLY A 341 -6.10 -0.87 20.52
C GLY A 341 -7.37 -0.64 19.69
N ILE A 342 -7.22 -0.29 18.42
CA ILE A 342 -8.25 -0.11 17.40
C ILE A 342 -7.64 -0.53 16.06
N ASP A 343 -8.46 -1.02 15.14
CA ASP A 343 -8.07 -1.30 13.76
C ASP A 343 -8.62 -0.26 12.77
N HIS A 344 -8.19 -0.37 11.52
CA HIS A 344 -8.61 0.53 10.47
C HIS A 344 -10.09 0.36 10.11
N THR A 345 -10.70 -0.82 10.28
CA THR A 345 -12.14 -1.00 10.01
C THR A 345 -12.98 -0.21 11.00
N GLN A 346 -12.62 -0.26 12.29
CA GLN A 346 -13.23 0.51 13.38
C GLN A 346 -12.96 2.02 13.24
N ALA A 347 -11.73 2.41 12.92
CA ALA A 347 -11.39 3.82 12.70
C ALA A 347 -12.12 4.39 11.46
N GLY A 348 -12.27 3.57 10.42
CA GLY A 348 -13.00 3.89 9.20
C GLY A 348 -14.50 4.04 9.47
N LEU A 349 -15.08 3.18 10.31
CA LEU A 349 -16.48 3.32 10.72
C LEU A 349 -16.73 4.64 11.45
N LEU A 350 -15.88 5.00 12.43
CA LEU A 350 -15.99 6.27 13.14
C LEU A 350 -15.89 7.48 12.19
N LEU A 351 -15.01 7.39 11.18
CA LEU A 351 -14.89 8.41 10.14
C LEU A 351 -16.16 8.48 9.28
N ALA A 352 -16.68 7.32 8.85
CA ALA A 352 -17.88 7.21 8.04
C ALA A 352 -19.13 7.74 8.78
N GLU A 353 -19.23 7.53 10.08
CA GLU A 353 -20.27 8.12 10.95
C GLU A 353 -20.15 9.64 11.02
N SER A 354 -18.94 10.17 11.24
CA SER A 354 -18.67 11.61 11.27
C SER A 354 -19.04 12.30 9.94
N TRP A 355 -18.80 11.60 8.83
CA TRP A 355 -19.13 12.09 7.48
C TRP A 355 -20.58 11.80 7.08
N ASN A 356 -21.38 11.20 7.97
CA ASN A 356 -22.76 10.80 7.72
C ASN A 356 -22.92 9.97 6.43
N LEU A 357 -22.01 9.01 6.22
CA LEU A 357 -22.10 8.10 5.09
C LEU A 357 -23.32 7.19 5.23
N PRO A 358 -23.83 6.63 4.13
CA PRO A 358 -24.91 5.65 4.17
C PRO A 358 -24.51 4.36 4.90
N ASP A 359 -25.45 3.73 5.59
CA ASP A 359 -25.19 2.52 6.40
C ASP A 359 -24.61 1.37 5.57
N VAL A 360 -25.04 1.22 4.31
CA VAL A 360 -24.48 0.23 3.38
C VAL A 360 -22.97 0.40 3.13
N ILE A 361 -22.44 1.62 3.19
CA ILE A 361 -20.99 1.87 3.08
C ILE A 361 -20.29 1.61 4.42
N LYS A 362 -20.91 2.02 5.54
CA LYS A 362 -20.38 1.76 6.88
C LYS A 362 -20.18 0.27 7.14
N ASP A 363 -21.16 -0.54 6.73
CA ASP A 363 -21.18 -2.00 6.89
C ASP A 363 -20.00 -2.66 6.15
N VAL A 364 -19.72 -2.21 4.92
CA VAL A 364 -18.54 -2.66 4.16
C VAL A 364 -17.25 -2.25 4.87
N ILE A 365 -17.14 -0.99 5.28
CA ILE A 365 -15.94 -0.49 5.97
C ILE A 365 -15.67 -1.28 7.25
N GLU A 366 -16.70 -1.60 8.03
CA GLU A 366 -16.55 -2.33 9.29
C GLU A 366 -16.19 -3.81 9.08
N PHE A 367 -16.82 -4.48 8.11
CA PHE A 367 -16.79 -5.95 8.01
C PHE A 367 -16.01 -6.52 6.83
N HIS A 368 -15.37 -5.72 5.98
CA HIS A 368 -14.67 -6.26 4.80
C HIS A 368 -13.58 -7.29 5.14
N HIS A 369 -12.91 -7.23 6.30
CA HIS A 369 -11.97 -8.28 6.74
C HIS A 369 -12.65 -9.56 7.24
N PHE A 370 -13.86 -9.44 7.82
CA PHE A 370 -14.63 -10.53 8.41
C PHE A 370 -16.06 -10.52 7.87
N PRO A 371 -16.27 -10.82 6.58
CA PRO A 371 -17.55 -10.59 5.92
C PRO A 371 -18.71 -11.42 6.50
N ASN A 372 -18.39 -12.51 7.20
CA ASN A 372 -19.37 -13.35 7.90
C ASN A 372 -19.98 -12.69 9.15
N GLU A 373 -19.35 -11.65 9.71
CA GLU A 373 -19.86 -10.92 10.87
C GLU A 373 -20.97 -9.92 10.50
N SER A 374 -20.99 -9.47 9.24
CA SER A 374 -22.02 -8.59 8.68
C SER A 374 -23.40 -9.22 8.77
N GLN A 375 -24.37 -8.50 9.33
CA GLN A 375 -25.77 -8.92 9.39
C GLN A 375 -26.62 -8.29 8.28
N GLU A 376 -26.26 -7.06 7.89
CA GLU A 376 -26.88 -6.32 6.80
C GLU A 376 -25.96 -6.35 5.56
N ASN A 377 -26.47 -5.90 4.41
CA ASN A 377 -25.75 -5.70 3.12
C ASN A 377 -24.71 -6.75 2.72
N ARG A 378 -24.92 -8.00 3.16
CA ARG A 378 -23.91 -9.07 3.12
C ARG A 378 -23.34 -9.31 1.73
N ASP A 379 -24.19 -9.22 0.72
CA ASP A 379 -23.81 -9.40 -0.68
C ASP A 379 -22.71 -8.42 -1.10
N LEU A 380 -22.83 -7.15 -0.69
CA LEU A 380 -21.84 -6.12 -0.99
C LEU A 380 -20.56 -6.32 -0.17
N VAL A 381 -20.68 -6.65 1.13
CA VAL A 381 -19.52 -6.90 2.01
C VAL A 381 -18.69 -8.07 1.50
N HIS A 382 -19.32 -9.21 1.19
CA HIS A 382 -18.62 -10.37 0.61
C HIS A 382 -18.00 -10.06 -0.75
N LEU A 383 -18.66 -9.24 -1.59
CA LEU A 383 -18.15 -8.88 -2.91
C LEU A 383 -16.90 -7.99 -2.80
N VAL A 384 -16.92 -6.99 -1.92
CA VAL A 384 -15.76 -6.13 -1.68
C VAL A 384 -14.62 -6.93 -1.07
N TYR A 385 -14.89 -7.79 -0.08
CA TYR A 385 -13.87 -8.70 0.47
C TYR A 385 -13.19 -9.55 -0.62
N ILE A 386 -13.97 -10.14 -1.53
CA ILE A 386 -13.38 -10.91 -2.65
C ILE A 386 -12.51 -10.00 -3.51
N ALA A 387 -13.00 -8.83 -3.91
CA ALA A 387 -12.22 -7.91 -4.72
C ALA A 387 -10.92 -7.47 -4.02
N ASP A 388 -10.97 -7.26 -2.72
CA ASP A 388 -9.85 -6.89 -1.88
C ASP A 388 -8.80 -8.02 -1.80
N VAL A 389 -9.21 -9.26 -1.49
CA VAL A 389 -8.33 -10.45 -1.51
C VAL A 389 -7.60 -10.58 -2.85
N PHE A 390 -8.30 -10.40 -3.97
CA PHE A 390 -7.68 -10.50 -5.28
C PHE A 390 -6.74 -9.32 -5.56
N THR A 391 -7.12 -8.10 -5.17
CA THR A 391 -6.26 -6.92 -5.32
C THR A 391 -4.96 -7.10 -4.54
N HIS A 392 -5.03 -7.57 -3.29
CA HIS A 392 -3.85 -7.89 -2.48
C HIS A 392 -2.93 -8.93 -3.12
N ASN A 393 -3.50 -10.01 -3.66
CA ASN A 393 -2.72 -11.12 -4.22
C ASN A 393 -2.08 -10.80 -5.57
N PHE A 394 -2.72 -9.96 -6.39
CA PHE A 394 -2.28 -9.70 -7.77
C PHE A 394 -1.68 -8.30 -7.98
N LEU A 395 -1.92 -7.35 -7.07
CA LEU A 395 -1.38 -6.00 -7.09
C LEU A 395 -0.41 -5.80 -5.90
N ALA A 396 0.62 -6.64 -5.81
CA ALA A 396 1.59 -6.59 -4.72
C ALA A 396 2.50 -5.35 -4.79
N GLY A 397 2.94 -4.86 -3.62
CA GLY A 397 3.97 -3.82 -3.51
C GLY A 397 3.47 -2.39 -3.23
N PHE A 398 2.17 -2.20 -3.00
CA PHE A 398 1.57 -0.89 -2.72
C PHE A 398 1.31 -0.63 -1.22
N GLU A 399 1.01 -1.67 -0.45
CA GLU A 399 0.69 -1.57 0.99
C GLU A 399 1.29 -2.70 1.83
N ILE A 400 1.50 -2.42 3.12
CA ILE A 400 1.87 -3.42 4.14
C ILE A 400 0.58 -4.00 4.71
N GLU A 401 0.00 -4.97 4.01
CA GLU A 401 -1.20 -5.65 4.48
C GLU A 401 -1.20 -7.14 4.13
N HIS A 402 -1.86 -7.90 5.00
CA HIS A 402 -2.21 -9.28 4.80
C HIS A 402 -3.68 -9.45 5.18
N LEU A 403 -4.50 -9.80 4.20
CA LEU A 403 -5.89 -10.16 4.40
C LEU A 403 -5.98 -11.68 4.55
N ASP A 404 -6.67 -12.15 5.60
CA ASP A 404 -6.85 -13.59 5.77
C ASP A 404 -7.79 -14.13 4.68
N GLY A 405 -7.22 -14.93 3.77
CA GLY A 405 -7.94 -15.57 2.67
C GLY A 405 -8.85 -16.73 3.10
N SER A 406 -8.92 -17.08 4.39
CA SER A 406 -9.75 -18.18 4.90
C SER A 406 -11.24 -18.02 4.57
N ASN A 407 -11.73 -16.77 4.49
CA ASN A 407 -13.11 -16.45 4.12
C ASN A 407 -13.35 -16.39 2.60
N LEU A 408 -12.32 -16.58 1.74
CA LEU A 408 -12.46 -16.46 0.28
C LEU A 408 -13.42 -17.50 -0.29
N HIS A 409 -13.19 -18.78 0.00
CA HIS A 409 -14.06 -19.85 -0.48
C HIS A 409 -15.49 -19.75 0.09
N PRO A 410 -15.70 -19.50 1.39
CA PRO A 410 -17.03 -19.19 1.94
C PRO A 410 -17.72 -18.03 1.22
N SER A 411 -17.02 -16.93 0.95
CA SER A 411 -17.60 -15.75 0.30
C SER A 411 -17.98 -16.01 -1.16
N LEU A 412 -17.12 -16.70 -1.92
CA LEU A 412 -17.42 -17.13 -3.29
C LEU A 412 -18.66 -18.05 -3.32
N THR A 413 -18.74 -18.99 -2.38
CA THR A 413 -19.89 -19.91 -2.24
C THR A 413 -21.16 -19.13 -1.89
N PHE A 414 -21.09 -18.20 -0.93
CA PHE A 414 -22.21 -17.38 -0.50
C PHE A 414 -22.81 -16.57 -1.66
N LEU A 415 -21.95 -15.98 -2.49
CA LEU A 415 -22.33 -15.20 -3.67
C LEU A 415 -22.63 -16.03 -4.92
N ASN A 416 -22.49 -17.36 -4.85
CA ASN A 416 -22.60 -18.27 -6.00
C ASN A 416 -21.68 -17.85 -7.17
N LEU A 417 -20.45 -17.46 -6.84
CA LEU A 417 -19.41 -17.07 -7.79
C LEU A 417 -18.35 -18.15 -7.90
N GLU A 418 -18.02 -18.53 -9.13
CA GLU A 418 -16.90 -19.42 -9.40
C GLU A 418 -15.58 -18.62 -9.48
N PRO A 419 -14.44 -19.15 -9.01
CA PRO A 419 -13.14 -18.47 -9.13
C PRO A 419 -12.82 -18.05 -10.57
N GLY A 420 -13.21 -18.87 -11.54
CA GLY A 420 -13.06 -18.59 -12.97
C GLY A 420 -13.78 -17.33 -13.45
N HIS A 421 -14.88 -16.93 -12.79
CA HIS A 421 -15.57 -15.68 -13.10
C HIS A 421 -14.70 -14.48 -12.72
N ILE A 422 -14.08 -14.51 -11.53
CA ILE A 422 -13.23 -13.42 -11.03
C ILE A 422 -12.00 -13.23 -11.93
N PHE A 423 -11.38 -14.32 -12.39
CA PHE A 423 -10.20 -14.26 -13.26
C PHE A 423 -10.43 -13.46 -14.56
N ARG A 424 -11.66 -13.41 -15.09
CA ARG A 424 -12.00 -12.63 -16.29
C ARG A 424 -11.85 -11.12 -16.09
N HIS A 425 -11.92 -10.66 -14.84
CA HIS A 425 -11.84 -9.26 -14.47
C HIS A 425 -10.42 -8.82 -14.10
N MET A 426 -9.46 -9.75 -13.96
CA MET A 426 -8.10 -9.45 -13.49
C MET A 426 -7.31 -8.50 -14.41
N ASN A 427 -7.64 -8.44 -15.69
CA ASN A 427 -7.02 -7.49 -16.62
C ASN A 427 -7.17 -6.03 -16.16
N ILE A 428 -8.23 -5.72 -15.40
CA ILE A 428 -8.44 -4.38 -14.82
C ILE A 428 -7.25 -3.96 -13.94
N LEU A 429 -6.63 -4.90 -13.22
CA LEU A 429 -5.50 -4.61 -12.34
C LEU A 429 -4.25 -4.19 -13.12
N ALA A 430 -4.09 -4.66 -14.36
CA ALA A 430 -2.99 -4.25 -15.23
C ALA A 430 -3.17 -2.83 -15.79
N GLU A 431 -4.40 -2.30 -15.79
CA GLU A 431 -4.78 -0.98 -16.32
C GLU A 431 -4.83 0.11 -15.24
N ILE A 432 -4.52 -0.22 -13.98
CA ILE A 432 -4.42 0.74 -12.87
C ILE A 432 -3.20 1.69 -13.05
N PHE A 433 -2.29 1.37 -13.99
CA PHE A 433 -1.03 2.09 -14.26
C PHE A 433 -1.01 2.88 -15.57
#